data_AF-A0A8T8K3G6-F1
#
_entry.id   AF-A0A8T8K3G6-F1
#
_cell.length_a   1.000
_cell.length_b   1.000
_cell.length_c   1.000
_cell.angle_alpha   90.00
_cell.angle_beta   90.00
_cell.angle_gamma   90.00
#
_symmetry.space_group_name_H-M   'P 1'
#
loop_
_entity.id
_entity.type
_entity.pdbx_description
1 polymer ?
#
loop_
_entity_poly.entity_id
_entity_poly.type
_entity_poly.pdbx_seq_one_letter_code
_entity_poly.pdbx_strand_id
1 'polypeptide(L)' 'MPLITIEAGKMPDDVRIKLMKKLTEVSAEITGIPEDSFWVFVKELGPDSTMIGGKTLSEVVKEREGK' A
#
# COMPACT_ATOMS: atom_id res chain seq x y z
N MET A 1 -18.52 -9.20 4.32
CA MET A 1 -17.26 -8.78 4.95
C MET A 1 -16.18 -8.69 3.88
N PRO A 2 -16.04 -7.54 3.20
CA PRO A 2 -15.00 -7.33 2.19
C PRO A 2 -13.61 -7.11 2.81
N LEU A 3 -12.58 -7.58 2.11
CA LEU A 3 -11.18 -7.46 2.49
C LEU A 3 -10.41 -6.70 1.41
N ILE A 4 -9.72 -5.63 1.81
CA ILE A 4 -8.80 -4.86 0.95
C ILE A 4 -7.39 -5.05 1.51
N THR A 5 -6.47 -5.52 0.68
CA THR A 5 -5.04 -5.64 1.05
C THR A 5 -4.21 -4.86 0.05
N ILE A 6 -3.31 -4.02 0.55
CA ILE A 6 -2.25 -3.39 -0.23
C ILE A 6 -0.91 -3.98 0.20
N GLU A 7 -0.10 -4.37 -0.77
CA GLU A 7 1.32 -4.67 -0.57
C GLU A 7 2.12 -3.56 -1.22
N ALA A 8 2.93 -2.86 -0.43
CA ALA A 8 3.67 -1.67 -0.86
C ALA A 8 5.01 -1.56 -0.13
N GLY A 9 5.88 -0.64 -0.58
CA GLY A 9 7.05 -0.25 0.21
C GLY A 9 6.64 0.46 1.50
N LYS A 10 7.60 0.63 2.43
CA LYS A 10 7.39 1.42 3.66
C LYS A 10 6.88 2.82 3.34
N MET A 11 5.91 3.29 4.11
CA MET A 11 5.40 4.66 4.01
C MET A 11 5.26 5.32 5.39
N PRO A 12 5.25 6.66 5.45
CA PRO A 12 4.93 7.37 6.68
C PRO A 12 3.53 7.00 7.22
N ASP A 13 3.38 7.00 8.54
CA ASP A 13 2.15 6.56 9.21
C ASP A 13 0.91 7.37 8.79
N ASP A 14 1.06 8.69 8.62
CA ASP A 14 0.00 9.59 8.17
C ASP A 14 -0.48 9.24 6.75
N VAL A 15 0.45 8.91 5.86
CA VAL A 15 0.15 8.45 4.50
C VAL A 15 -0.57 7.11 4.54
N ARG A 16 -0.09 6.14 5.34
CA ARG A 16 -0.71 4.82 5.48
C ARG A 16 -2.13 4.91 5.99
N ILE A 17 -2.36 5.68 7.04
CA ILE A 17 -3.68 5.88 7.65
C ILE A 17 -4.64 6.57 6.66
N LYS A 18 -4.18 7.62 5.98
CA LYS A 18 -4.97 8.34 4.97
C LYS A 18 -5.37 7.42 3.81
N LEU A 19 -4.45 6.58 3.35
CA LEU A 19 -4.70 5.60 2.29
C LEU A 19 -5.77 4.59 2.70
N MET A 20 -5.64 3.99 3.89
CA MET A 20 -6.62 3.02 4.40
C MET A 20 -8.01 3.65 4.52
N LYS A 21 -8.09 4.86 5.08
CA LYS A 21 -9.36 5.59 5.21
C LYS A 21 -10.01 5.85 3.85
N LYS A 22 -9.25 6.34 2.88
CA LYS A 22 -9.78 6.64 1.54
C LYS A 22 -10.23 5.40 0.79
N LEU A 23 -9.54 4.27 0.96
CA LEU A 23 -9.97 3.00 0.38
C LEU A 23 -11.31 2.53 0.95
N THR A 24 -11.49 2.65 2.27
CA THR A 24 -12.77 2.31 2.92
C THR A 24 -13.89 3.20 2.40
N GLU A 25 -13.70 4.54 2.43
CA GLU A 25 -14.71 5.52 1.99
C GLU A 25 -15.15 5.26 0.54
N VAL A 26 -14.20 5.17 -0.39
CA VAL A 26 -14.50 4.99 -1.83
C VAL A 26 -15.12 3.61 -2.10
N SER A 27 -14.66 2.56 -1.41
CA SER A 27 -15.23 1.23 -1.59
C SER A 27 -16.65 1.16 -1.07
N ALA A 28 -16.93 1.76 0.09
CA ALA A 28 -18.28 1.84 0.64
C ALA A 28 -19.21 2.65 -0.28
N GLU A 29 -18.75 3.80 -0.77
CA GLU A 29 -19.50 4.65 -1.71
C GLU A 29 -19.91 3.88 -2.98
N ILE A 30 -18.97 3.17 -3.61
CA ILE A 30 -19.20 2.48 -4.89
C ILE A 30 -20.05 1.21 -4.70
N THR A 31 -19.84 0.47 -3.61
CA THR A 31 -20.47 -0.84 -3.41
C THR A 31 -21.78 -0.79 -2.63
N GLY A 32 -22.06 0.30 -1.92
CA GLY A 32 -23.19 0.42 -0.99
C GLY A 32 -23.03 -0.40 0.30
N ILE A 33 -21.86 -1.00 0.52
CA ILE A 33 -21.55 -1.74 1.75
C ILE A 33 -21.16 -0.75 2.86
N PRO A 34 -21.67 -0.88 4.09
CA PRO A 34 -21.26 -0.03 5.21
C PRO A 34 -19.74 -0.04 5.46
N GLU A 35 -19.15 1.11 5.80
CA GLU A 35 -17.71 1.25 6.04
C GLU A 35 -17.18 0.30 7.13
N ASP A 36 -17.95 0.09 8.19
CA ASP A 36 -17.62 -0.80 9.32
C ASP A 36 -17.57 -2.29 8.95
N SER A 37 -18.00 -2.64 7.74
CA SER A 37 -17.95 -4.01 7.21
C SER A 37 -16.64 -4.32 6.48
N PHE A 38 -15.80 -3.31 6.22
CA PHE A 38 -14.54 -3.45 5.49
C PHE A 38 -13.35 -3.70 6.40
N TRP A 39 -12.51 -4.67 6.03
CA TRP A 39 -11.20 -4.87 6.64
C TRP A 39 -10.13 -4.42 5.66
N VAL A 40 -9.25 -3.52 6.10
CA VAL A 40 -8.17 -2.97 5.27
C VAL A 40 -6.82 -3.28 5.92
N PHE A 41 -5.92 -3.88 5.16
CA PHE A 41 -4.56 -4.17 5.58
C PHE A 41 -3.55 -3.52 4.63
N VAL A 42 -2.49 -2.96 5.19
CA VAL A 42 -1.32 -2.52 4.44
C VAL A 42 -0.12 -3.34 4.91
N LYS A 43 0.45 -4.12 4.00
CA LYS A 43 1.68 -4.88 4.23
C LYS A 43 2.84 -4.12 3.61
N GLU A 44 3.73 -3.64 4.46
CA GLU A 44 4.92 -2.92 4.03
C GLU A 44 6.09 -3.88 3.82
N LEU A 45 6.69 -3.83 2.64
CA LEU A 45 7.84 -4.62 2.22
C LEU A 45 9.11 -3.78 2.30
N GLY A 46 10.20 -4.38 2.77
CA GLY A 46 11.51 -3.75 2.84
C GLY A 46 12.18 -3.66 1.47
N PRO A 47 13.06 -2.66 1.25
CA PRO A 47 13.71 -2.46 -0.05
C PRO A 47 14.76 -3.53 -0.38
N ASP A 48 15.35 -4.17 0.63
CA ASP A 48 16.29 -5.29 0.43
C ASP A 48 15.59 -6.64 0.32
N SER A 49 14.33 -6.73 0.77
CA SER A 49 13.50 -7.95 0.67
C SER A 49 12.58 -7.94 -0.55
N THR A 50 12.71 -6.94 -1.43
CA THR A 50 11.87 -6.76 -2.62
C THR A 50 12.77 -6.71 -3.84
N MET A 51 12.44 -7.48 -4.89
CA MET A 51 13.17 -7.44 -6.15
C MET A 51 12.29 -6.96 -7.31
N ILE A 52 12.86 -6.15 -8.19
CA ILE A 52 12.25 -5.68 -9.43
C ILE A 52 13.26 -5.90 -10.56
N GLY A 53 12.91 -6.72 -11.56
CA GLY A 53 13.77 -6.98 -12.72
C GLY A 53 15.11 -7.63 -12.39
N GLY A 54 15.16 -8.45 -11.33
CA GLY A 54 16.38 -9.13 -10.87
C GLY A 54 17.31 -8.29 -10.01
N LYS A 55 16.93 -7.05 -9.66
CA LYS A 55 17.64 -6.18 -8.71
C LYS A 55 16.79 -5.94 -7.48
N THR A 56 17.42 -5.72 -6.33
CA THR A 56 16.74 -5.25 -5.12
C THR A 56 16.10 -3.88 -5.36
N LEU A 57 15.02 -3.58 -4.64
CA LEU A 57 14.38 -2.25 -4.71
C LEU A 57 15.37 -1.16 -4.26
N SER A 58 16.25 -1.45 -3.30
CA SER A 58 17.36 -0.58 -2.90
C SER A 58 18.29 -0.20 -4.08
N GLU A 59 18.68 -1.16 -4.92
CA GLU A 59 19.49 -0.90 -6.13
C GLU A 59 18.72 -0.05 -7.14
N VAL A 60 17.45 -0.37 -7.37
CA VAL A 60 16.60 0.36 -8.34
C VAL A 60 16.39 1.82 -7.92
N VAL A 61 16.19 2.11 -6.63
CA VAL A 61 16.03 3.48 -6.12
C VAL A 61 17.33 4.28 -6.30
N LYS A 62 18.48 3.72 -5.91
CA LYS A 62 19.79 4.37 -6.09
C LYS A 62 20.08 4.69 -7.57
N GLU A 63 19.74 3.77 -8.48
CA GLU A 63 19.91 3.98 -9.92
C GLU A 63 18.98 5.06 -10.50
N ARG A 64 17.82 5.30 -9.88
CA ARG A 64 16.86 6.33 -10.29
C ARG A 64 17.18 7.71 -9.71
N GLU A 65 17.71 7.79 -8.50
CA GLU A 65 18.12 9.05 -7.87
C GLU A 65 19.43 9.60 -8.43
N GLY A 66 20.27 8.75 -9.04
CA GLY A 66 21.49 9.14 -9.74
C GLY A 66 21.29 9.57 -11.20
N LYS A 67 20.05 9.67 -11.69
CA LYS A 67 19.68 10.11 -13.05
C LYS A 67 18.95 11.45 -12.99
#